data_AF-A0A8J6T5X5-F1
#
_entry.id   AF-A0A8J6T5X5-F1
#
_cell.length_a   1.000
_cell.length_b   1.000
_cell.length_c   1.000
_cell.angle_alpha   90.00
_cell.angle_beta   90.00
_cell.angle_gamma   90.00
#
_symmetry.space_group_name_H-M   'P 1'
#
loop_
_entity.id
_entity.type
_entity.pdbx_description
1 polymer ?
#
loop_
_entity_poly.entity_id
_entity_poly.type
_entity_poly.pdbx_seq_one_letter_code
_entity_poly.pdbx_strand_id
1 'polypeptide(L)'
;MAKATVEIPDDRFFQLDEYKDRLGELLLLGLAQIKIHESLYLYKQGLVSFGRASELAGITQHELMRHAKANGIQARWSEKMVEEELR
;
A
#
# COMPACT_ATOMS: atom_id res chain seq x y z
N MET A 1 13.20 -3.67 22.54
CA MET A 1 11.92 -3.52 21.80
C MET A 1 11.40 -2.11 22.03
N ALA A 2 10.83 -1.47 21.02
CA ALA A 2 10.17 -0.16 21.16
C ALA A 2 8.70 -0.36 21.58
N LYS A 3 8.15 0.58 22.37
CA LYS A 3 6.74 0.57 22.80
C LYS A 3 6.02 1.78 22.23
N ALA A 4 4.83 1.58 21.70
CA ALA A 4 3.92 2.63 21.27
C ALA A 4 2.54 2.41 21.92
N THR A 5 1.81 3.50 22.17
CA THR A 5 0.42 3.49 22.64
C THR A 5 -0.43 4.17 21.57
N VAL A 6 -1.58 3.58 21.24
CA VAL A 6 -2.51 4.10 20.23
C VAL A 6 -3.90 4.14 20.86
N GLU A 7 -4.61 5.25 20.65
CA GLU A 7 -6.00 5.40 21.08
C GLU A 7 -6.94 4.97 19.95
N ILE A 8 -7.92 4.14 20.29
CA ILE A 8 -8.89 3.57 19.36
C ILE A 8 -10.28 3.75 19.98
N PRO A 9 -11.29 4.18 19.20
CA PRO A 9 -12.66 4.26 19.69
C PRO A 9 -13.15 2.94 20.29
N ASP A 10 -13.79 3.01 21.46
CA ASP A 10 -14.27 1.83 22.21
C ASP A 10 -15.22 0.96 21.38
N ASP A 11 -16.04 1.59 20.53
CA ASP A 11 -16.98 0.95 19.60
C ASP A 11 -16.29 0.21 18.44
N ARG A 12 -14.97 0.29 18.32
CA ARG A 12 -14.18 -0.47 17.34
C ARG A 12 -13.13 -1.36 17.99
N PHE A 13 -12.81 -1.11 19.25
CA PHE A 13 -11.80 -1.87 19.98
C PHE A 13 -12.11 -3.37 20.00
N PHE A 14 -13.39 -3.75 20.14
CA PHE A 14 -13.81 -5.15 20.15
C PHE A 14 -13.43 -5.93 18.88
N GLN A 15 -13.26 -5.25 17.74
CA GLN A 15 -12.86 -5.90 16.48
C GLN A 15 -11.40 -6.40 16.52
N LEU A 16 -10.61 -5.92 17.48
CA LEU A 16 -9.22 -6.29 17.66
C LEU A 16 -9.02 -7.50 18.58
N ASP A 17 -10.08 -7.95 19.25
CA ASP A 17 -10.01 -9.04 20.23
C ASP A 17 -9.44 -10.33 19.61
N GLU A 18 -9.83 -10.64 18.38
CA GLU A 18 -9.34 -11.81 17.63
C GLU A 18 -7.85 -11.70 17.23
N TYR A 19 -7.29 -10.48 17.26
CA TYR A 19 -5.94 -10.17 16.79
C TYR A 19 -5.01 -9.69 17.92
N LYS A 20 -5.43 -9.77 19.19
CA LYS A 20 -4.68 -9.28 20.36
C LYS A 20 -3.22 -9.76 20.39
N ASP A 21 -2.99 -11.04 20.09
CA ASP A 21 -1.65 -11.64 20.08
C ASP A 21 -0.83 -11.29 18.84
N ARG A 22 -1.46 -10.69 17.82
CA ARG A 22 -0.87 -10.37 16.51
C ARG A 22 -1.04 -8.89 16.12
N LEU A 23 -1.27 -8.00 17.10
CA LEU A 23 -1.45 -6.56 16.86
C LEU A 23 -0.26 -5.94 16.13
N GLY A 24 0.96 -6.39 16.42
CA GLY A 24 2.16 -5.95 15.69
C GLY A 24 2.09 -6.27 14.19
N GLU A 25 1.67 -7.49 13.84
CA GLU A 25 1.50 -7.90 12.44
C GLU A 25 0.38 -7.10 11.76
N LEU A 26 -0.74 -6.90 12.46
CA LEU A 26 -1.86 -6.10 11.96
C LEU A 26 -1.43 -4.65 11.65
N LEU A 27 -0.65 -4.04 12.53
CA LEU A 27 -0.11 -2.68 12.32
C LEU A 27 0.84 -2.63 11.13
N LEU A 28 1.71 -3.63 10.97
CA LEU A 28 2.63 -3.71 9.83
C LEU A 28 1.90 -3.89 8.50
N LEU A 29 0.83 -4.69 8.48
CA LEU A 29 -0.05 -4.84 7.32
C LEU A 29 -0.74 -3.51 6.96
N GLY A 30 -1.28 -2.82 7.97
CA GLY A 30 -1.88 -1.49 7.79
C GLY A 30 -0.89 -0.47 7.24
N LEU A 31 0.34 -0.47 7.77
CA LEU A 31 1.42 0.40 7.30
C LEU A 31 1.77 0.14 5.83
N ALA A 32 1.87 -1.14 5.43
CA ALA A 32 2.11 -1.51 4.04
C ALA A 32 1.01 -0.95 3.11
N GLN A 33 -0.25 -1.10 3.52
CA GLN A 33 -1.40 -0.59 2.76
C GLN A 33 -1.38 0.94 2.63
N ILE A 34 -1.07 1.67 3.71
CA ILE A 34 -0.95 3.14 3.69
C ILE A 34 0.12 3.60 2.70
N LYS A 35 1.31 2.98 2.73
CA LYS A 35 2.41 3.32 1.81
C LYS A 35 2.03 3.17 0.33
N ILE A 36 1.26 2.13 0.01
CA ILE A 36 0.75 1.91 -1.35
C ILE A 36 -0.20 3.04 -1.77
N HIS A 37 -1.17 3.38 -0.91
CA HIS A 37 -2.12 4.45 -1.18
C HIS A 37 -1.45 5.81 -1.35
N GLU A 38 -0.52 6.16 -0.46
CA GLU A 38 0.22 7.42 -0.54
C GLU A 38 1.07 7.50 -1.82
N SER A 39 1.76 6.42 -2.17
CA SER A 39 2.57 6.37 -3.39
C SER A 39 1.73 6.50 -4.65
N LEU A 40 0.57 5.83 -4.71
CA LEU A 40 -0.38 5.98 -5.80
C LEU A 40 -0.98 7.39 -5.86
N TYR A 41 -1.21 8.03 -4.72
CA TYR A 41 -1.66 9.41 -4.66
C TYR A 41 -0.63 10.36 -5.28
N LEU A 42 0.64 10.24 -4.89
CA LEU A 42 1.74 11.03 -5.47
C LEU A 42 1.85 10.83 -6.99
N TYR A 43 1.71 9.58 -7.45
CA TYR A 43 1.69 9.27 -8.88
C TYR A 43 0.52 9.97 -9.59
N LYS A 44 -0.70 9.87 -9.03
CA LYS A 44 -1.91 10.48 -9.60
C LYS A 44 -1.80 12.00 -9.71
N GLN A 45 -1.10 12.65 -8.77
CA GLN A 45 -0.81 14.08 -8.82
C GLN A 45 0.31 14.46 -9.79
N GLY A 46 0.94 13.48 -10.46
CA GLY A 46 2.06 13.71 -11.38
C GLY A 46 3.38 14.10 -10.69
N LEU A 47 3.48 13.93 -9.37
CA LEU A 47 4.65 14.32 -8.58
C LEU A 47 5.80 13.30 -8.66
N VAL A 48 5.46 12.04 -8.97
CA VAL A 48 6.43 10.95 -9.11
C VAL A 48 6.10 10.10 -10.34
N SER A 49 7.12 9.49 -10.93
CA SER A 49 6.92 8.45 -11.94
C SER A 49 6.30 7.20 -11.31
N PHE A 50 5.70 6.34 -12.13
CA PHE A 50 5.12 5.09 -11.62
C PHE A 50 6.17 4.16 -11.00
N GLY A 51 7.37 4.08 -11.59
CA GLY A 51 8.49 3.34 -11.00
C GLY A 51 8.94 3.92 -9.66
N ARG A 52 8.97 5.25 -9.53
CA ARG A 52 9.29 5.87 -8.24
C ARG A 52 8.20 5.60 -7.20
N ALA A 53 6.93 5.56 -7.59
CA ALA A 53 5.84 5.19 -6.70
C ALA A 53 5.97 3.73 -6.20
N SER A 54 6.43 2.80 -7.04
CA SER A 54 6.59 1.40 -6.61
C SER A 54 7.74 1.26 -5.59
N GLU A 55 8.84 1.97 -5.80
CA GLU A 55 9.94 2.06 -4.83
C GLU A 55 9.48 2.61 -3.48
N LEU A 56 8.70 3.70 -3.47
CA LEU A 56 8.17 4.31 -2.25
C LEU A 56 7.21 3.38 -1.51
N ALA A 57 6.39 2.64 -2.26
CA ALA A 57 5.46 1.65 -1.72
C ALA A 57 6.18 0.37 -1.23
N GLY A 58 7.43 0.15 -1.64
CA GLY A 58 8.19 -1.05 -1.30
C GLY A 58 7.70 -2.32 -2.01
N ILE A 59 7.08 -2.16 -3.18
CA ILE A 59 6.52 -3.25 -4.00
C ILE A 59 7.01 -3.14 -5.45
N THR A 60 6.84 -4.19 -6.23
CA THR A 60 7.15 -4.17 -7.66
C THR A 60 6.20 -3.24 -8.44
N GLN A 61 6.61 -2.80 -9.63
CA GLN A 61 5.73 -2.04 -10.52
C GLN A 61 4.48 -2.84 -10.89
N HIS A 62 4.63 -4.15 -11.11
CA HIS A 62 3.51 -5.04 -11.41
C HIS A 62 2.50 -5.14 -10.24
N GLU A 63 2.98 -5.28 -9.00
CA GLU A 63 2.10 -5.22 -7.82
C GLU A 63 1.39 -3.87 -7.72
N LEU A 64 2.13 -2.78 -7.90
CA LEU A 64 1.55 -1.43 -7.86
C LEU A 64 0.49 -1.24 -8.95
N MET A 65 0.67 -1.86 -10.13
CA MET A 65 -0.31 -1.84 -11.22
C MET A 65 -1.64 -2.46 -10.80
N ARG A 66 -1.60 -3.60 -10.10
CA ARG A 66 -2.81 -4.23 -9.56
C ARG A 66 -3.51 -3.32 -8.55
N HIS A 67 -2.76 -2.68 -7.66
CA HIS A 67 -3.32 -1.71 -6.71
C HIS A 67 -3.88 -0.47 -7.42
N ALA A 68 -3.21 0.06 -8.45
CA ALA A 68 -3.69 1.19 -9.23
C ALA A 68 -5.02 0.86 -9.91
N LYS A 69 -5.12 -0.29 -10.57
CA LYS A 69 -6.35 -0.78 -11.22
C LYS A 69 -7.50 -0.93 -10.23
N ALA A 70 -7.24 -1.53 -9.05
CA ALA A 70 -8.24 -1.67 -8.00
C ALA A 70 -8.75 -0.32 -7.45
N ASN A 71 -7.94 0.74 -7.53
CA ASN A 71 -8.27 2.09 -7.09
C ASN A 71 -8.75 3.01 -8.24
N GLY A 72 -9.03 2.45 -9.43
CA GLY A 72 -9.51 3.23 -10.58
C GLY A 72 -8.47 4.19 -11.17
N ILE A 73 -7.19 3.97 -10.89
CA ILE A 73 -6.08 4.75 -11.43
C ILE A 73 -5.57 4.07 -12.70
N GLN A 74 -5.70 4.75 -13.83
CA GLN A 74 -5.07 4.32 -15.08
C GLN A 74 -3.59 4.69 -15.04
N ALA A 75 -2.74 3.70 -14.74
CA ALA A 75 -1.32 3.86 -14.93
C ALA A 75 -1.00 3.92 -16.43
N ARG A 76 -0.14 4.86 -16.83
CA ARG A 76 0.41 4.88 -18.19
C ARG A 76 1.34 3.69 -18.35
N TRP A 77 0.96 2.76 -19.22
CA TRP A 77 1.79 1.63 -19.62
C TRP A 77 3.11 2.13 -20.20
N SER A 78 4.23 1.76 -19.58
CA SER A 78 5.54 1.84 -20.24
C SER A 78 5.80 0.54 -21.00
N GLU A 79 6.62 0.57 -22.04
CA GLU A 79 7.00 -0.65 -22.79
C GLU A 79 7.54 -1.75 -21.86
N LYS A 80 8.32 -1.36 -20.85
CA LYS A 80 8.83 -2.28 -19.82
C LYS A 80 7.71 -3.01 -19.05
N MET A 81 6.59 -2.35 -18.76
CA MET A 81 5.45 -2.98 -18.09
C MET A 81 4.70 -3.95 -19.00
N VAL A 82 4.64 -3.67 -20.30
CA VAL A 82 4.01 -4.56 -21.28
C VAL A 82 4.82 -5.85 -21.43
N GLU A 83 6.14 -5.74 -21.43
CA GLU A 83 7.06 -6.87 -21.54
C GLU A 83 7.01 -7.80 -20.32
N GLU A 84 6.78 -7.25 -19.12
CA GLU A 84 6.61 -8.00 -17.88
C GLU A 84 5.27 -8.76 -17.80
N GLU A 85 4.19 -8.30 -18.47
CA GLU A 85 2.88 -8.99 -18.51
C GLU A 85 2.77 -10.08 -19.58
N LEU A 86 3.61 -10.02 -20.62
CA LEU A 86 3.60 -10.99 -21.74
C LEU A 86 4.49 -12.22 -21.50
N ARG A 87 5.11 -12.31 -20.31
CA ARG A 87 5.93 -13.45 -19.86
C ARG A 87 5.15 -14.36 -18.93
#